data_AF-A0A7W6Q2A5-F1
#
_entry.id   AF-A0A7W6Q2A5-F1
#
_cell.length_a   1.000
_cell.length_b   1.000
_cell.length_c   1.000
_cell.angle_alpha   90.00
_cell.angle_beta   90.00
_cell.angle_gamma   90.00
#
_symmetry.space_group_name_H-M   'P 1'
#
loop_
_entity.id
_entity.type
_entity.pdbx_description
1 polymer ?
#
loop_
_entity_poly.entity_id
_entity_poly.type
_entity_poly.pdbx_seq_one_letter_code
_entity_poly.pdbx_strand_id
1 'polypeptide(L)' 'MSRPAAPSMPTEKQIRDVSEVMAKLNPEAKIHRIGPDGVTFVYGEEFSFQAWSNEPFSAEVKHD' A
#
# COMPACT_ATOMS: atom_id res chain seq x y z
N MET A 1 -18.94 9.74 -23.14
CA MET A 1 -19.03 8.92 -21.92
C MET A 1 -18.12 9.54 -20.88
N SER A 2 -18.68 10.02 -19.77
CA SER A 2 -17.93 10.53 -18.62
C SER A 2 -17.01 9.41 -18.11
N ARG A 3 -15.71 9.71 -17.93
CA ARG A 3 -14.78 8.81 -17.25
C ARG A 3 -15.40 8.44 -15.89
N PRO A 4 -15.49 7.15 -15.51
CA PRO A 4 -15.85 6.82 -14.15
C PRO A 4 -14.86 7.54 -13.23
N ALA A 5 -15.38 8.32 -12.28
CA ALA A 5 -14.55 8.95 -11.28
C ALA A 5 -13.71 7.83 -10.64
N ALA A 6 -12.39 7.96 -10.69
CA ALA A 6 -11.51 7.00 -10.04
C ALA A 6 -12.00 6.82 -8.59
N PRO A 7 -12.00 5.59 -8.04
CA PRO A 7 -12.47 5.39 -6.68
C PRO A 7 -11.67 6.33 -5.77
N SER A 8 -12.38 7.13 -4.98
CA SER A 8 -11.76 8.14 -4.14
C SER A 8 -10.83 7.46 -3.15
N MET A 9 -9.56 7.83 -3.19
CA MET A 9 -8.58 7.40 -2.19
C MET A 9 -9.10 7.70 -0.78
N PRO A 10 -8.80 6.84 0.21
CA PRO A 10 -9.12 7.14 1.60
C PRO A 10 -8.53 8.48 2.03
N THR A 11 -9.32 9.27 2.73
CA THR A 11 -8.86 10.54 3.32
C THR A 11 -7.91 10.26 4.49
N GLU A 12 -7.06 11.23 4.81
CA GLU A 12 -6.14 11.16 5.96
C GLU A 12 -6.87 10.81 7.26
N LYS A 13 -8.04 11.43 7.49
CA LYS A 13 -8.87 11.14 8.65
C LYS A 13 -9.29 9.66 8.69
N GLN A 14 -9.77 9.11 7.58
CA GLN A 14 -10.19 7.71 7.50
C GLN A 14 -9.02 6.75 7.75
N ILE A 15 -7.84 7.07 7.21
CA ILE A 15 -6.63 6.26 7.43
C ILE A 15 -6.27 6.25 8.92
N ARG A 16 -6.32 7.41 9.58
CA ARG A 16 -6.03 7.54 11.01
C ARG A 16 -7.03 6.78 11.87
N ASP A 17 -8.32 6.99 11.63
CA ASP A 17 -9.40 6.34 12.38
C ASP A 17 -9.28 4.82 12.29
N VAL A 18 -9.03 4.27 11.09
CA VAL A 18 -8.86 2.83 10.89
C VAL A 18 -7.57 2.33 11.56
N SER A 19 -6.46 3.06 11.48
CA SER A 19 -5.20 2.71 12.15
C SER A 19 -5.37 2.61 13.67
N GLU A 20 -6.08 3.56 14.28
CA GLU A 20 -6.36 3.56 15.73
C GLU A 20 -7.23 2.39 16.16
N VAL A 21 -8.27 2.06 15.38
CA VAL A 21 -9.10 0.87 15.62
C VAL A 21 -8.26 -0.39 15.48
N MET A 22 -7.40 -0.44 14.45
CA MET A 22 -6.61 -1.61 14.16
C MET A 22 -5.54 -1.88 15.22
N ALA A 23 -4.91 -0.82 15.74
CA ALA A 23 -3.97 -0.92 16.85
C ALA A 23 -4.61 -1.49 18.13
N LYS A 24 -5.92 -1.27 18.35
CA LYS A 24 -6.65 -1.86 19.48
C LYS A 24 -7.01 -3.33 19.26
N LEU A 25 -7.24 -3.74 18.01
CA LEU A 25 -7.63 -5.10 17.64
C LEU A 25 -6.42 -6.02 17.52
N ASN A 26 -5.37 -5.55 16.85
CA ASN A 26 -4.13 -6.27 16.67
C ASN A 26 -2.94 -5.29 16.68
N PRO A 27 -2.16 -5.24 17.76
CA PRO A 27 -1.01 -4.34 17.89
C PRO A 27 0.10 -4.59 16.86
N GLU A 28 0.14 -5.78 16.25
CA GLU A 28 1.15 -6.16 15.26
C GLU A 28 0.75 -5.78 13.83
N ALA A 29 -0.49 -5.31 13.62
CA ALA A 29 -0.97 -4.91 12.32
C ALA A 29 -0.29 -3.63 11.84
N LYS A 30 0.33 -3.67 10.66
CA LYS A 30 0.95 -2.50 10.02
C LYS A 30 0.28 -2.22 8.68
N ILE A 31 0.13 -0.94 8.34
CA ILE A 31 -0.37 -0.54 7.02
C ILE A 31 0.67 -0.93 5.97
N HIS A 32 0.25 -1.76 5.01
CA HIS A 32 1.07 -2.18 3.88
C HIS A 32 0.77 -1.35 2.62
N ARG A 33 -0.52 -1.07 2.35
CA ARG A 33 -0.95 -0.33 1.16
C ARG A 33 -2.16 0.53 1.46
N ILE A 34 -2.19 1.71 0.84
CA ILE A 34 -3.37 2.57 0.76
C ILE A 34 -3.72 2.71 -0.71
N GLY A 35 -4.95 2.38 -1.07
CA GLY A 35 -5.39 2.37 -2.46
C GLY A 35 -6.88 2.61 -2.62
N PRO A 36 -7.39 2.52 -3.85
CA PRO A 36 -8.81 2.73 -4.16
C PRO A 36 -9.72 1.71 -3.44
N ASP A 37 -9.15 0.55 -3.10
CA ASP A 37 -9.82 -0.53 -2.35
C ASP A 37 -9.81 -0.31 -0.82
N GLY A 38 -9.11 0.72 -0.33
CA GLY A 38 -8.99 1.03 1.09
C GLY A 38 -7.57 0.88 1.66
N VAL A 39 -7.49 0.54 2.95
CA VAL A 39 -6.23 0.36 3.68
C VAL A 39 -6.00 -1.14 3.90
N THR A 40 -4.89 -1.65 3.37
CA THR A 40 -4.45 -3.05 3.56
C THR A 40 -3.49 -3.14 4.72
N PHE A 41 -3.76 -4.03 5.66
CA PHE A 41 -2.89 -4.34 6.80
C PHE A 41 -2.19 -5.67 6.60
N VAL A 42 -0.94 -5.74 7.04
CA VAL A 42 -0.18 -6.99 7.16
C VAL A 42 0.00 -7.27 8.65
N TYR A 43 -0.06 -8.55 8.99
CA TYR A 43 -0.03 -9.07 10.34
C TYR A 43 1.18 -10.00 10.47
N GLY A 44 2.12 -9.69 11.36
CA GLY A 44 3.34 -10.49 11.55
C GLY A 44 4.53 -10.11 10.64
N GLU A 45 5.61 -10.88 10.74
CA GLU A 45 6.98 -10.56 10.26
C GLU A 45 7.24 -10.73 8.75
N GLU A 46 6.28 -11.09 7.91
CA GLU A 46 6.54 -11.20 6.47
C GLU A 46 6.42 -9.86 5.75
N PHE A 47 7.42 -9.02 5.98
CA PHE A 47 7.83 -7.98 5.04
C PHE A 47 9.08 -8.45 4.28
N SER A 48 8.91 -9.37 3.32
CA SER A 48 9.91 -9.52 2.27
C SER A 48 9.71 -8.36 1.28
N PHE A 49 10.28 -7.20 1.61
CA PHE A 49 10.52 -6.18 0.59
C PHE A 49 11.54 -6.77 -0.38
N GLN A 50 11.11 -7.15 -1.59
CA GLN A 50 12.04 -7.40 -2.68
C GLN A 50 12.74 -6.07 -2.95
N ALA A 51 13.94 -5.92 -2.39
CA ALA A 51 14.72 -4.71 -2.54
C ALA A 51 14.99 -4.50 -4.03
N TRP A 52 14.56 -3.35 -4.56
CA TRP A 52 14.85 -2.93 -5.94
C TRP A 52 16.34 -2.64 -6.18
N SER A 53 17.22 -3.00 -5.24
CA SER A 53 18.64 -2.69 -5.29
C SER A 53 19.40 -3.41 -6.40
N ASN A 54 18.84 -4.50 -6.97
CA ASN A 54 19.54 -5.35 -7.93
C ASN A 54 18.76 -5.61 -9.24
N GLU A 55 17.59 -5.00 -9.46
CA GLU A 55 16.92 -5.11 -10.75
C GLU A 55 17.19 -3.87 -11.60
N PRO A 56 17.77 -4.03 -12.81
CA PRO A 56 17.91 -2.90 -13.73
C PRO A 56 16.52 -2.38 -14.05
N PHE A 57 16.35 -1.07 -13.94
CA PHE A 57 15.09 -0.43 -14.28
C PHE A 57 14.77 -0.77 -15.74
N SER A 58 13.55 -1.18 -16.06
CA SER A 58 13.21 -1.70 -17.41
C SER A 58 13.49 -0.70 -18.56
N ALA A 59 13.77 0.56 -18.25
CA ALA A 59 14.21 1.59 -19.20
C ALA A 59 15.72 1.56 -19.53
N GLU A 60 16.53 0.80 -18.80
CA GLU A 60 18.00 0.75 -18.95
C GLU A 60 18.49 -0.41 -19.81
N VAL A 61 17.59 -1.33 -20.22
CA VAL A 61 17.94 -2.41 -21.13
C VAL A 61 18.12 -1.84 -22.54
N LYS A 62 19.30 -1.27 -22.79
CA LYS A 62 19.79 -1.05 -24.15
C LYS A 62 20.06 -2.43 -24.75
N HIS A 63 19.23 -2.82 -25.70
CA HIS A 63 19.57 -3.89 -26.63
C HIS A 63 20.72 -3.39 -27.51
N ASP A 64 21.91 -3.95 -27.32
CA ASP A 64 22.98 -3.95 -28.33
C ASP A 64 22.69 -5.00 -29.41
#